data_AF-A0A7S1IPG4-F1
#
_entry.id   AF-A0A7S1IPG4-F1
#
_cell.length_a   1.000
_cell.length_b   1.000
_cell.length_c   1.000
_cell.angle_alpha   90.00
_cell.angle_beta   90.00
_cell.angle_gamma   90.00
#
_symmetry.space_group_name_H-M   'P 1'
#
loop_
_entity.id
_entity.type
_entity.pdbx_description
1 polymer ?
#
loop_
_entity_poly.entity_id
_entity_poly.type
_entity_poly.pdbx_seq_one_letter_code
_entity_poly.pdbx_strand_id
1 'polypeptide(L)'
;RRPTDFTTPLHVLAQRCESPSEEVWRLVRHLMAAGMDINIRNRANLPVLFYTSLHSYAGTQDMFLQLGCKLDFQHLTTYATDCEASERYTDMFAAMKLVAMYCEEMSEDQRNLFSVASKNRIKALRDQLFILQDNQVDASDPILYQAREEIKTLAVETGHIVDLIVTRIDARGGETLEALADKAFFYKMKADYRRWGFLNSCDNPPPEQMDMVGKLYQTAISVALPATSPVKLGSILNYTVFLWENTRQRKLAMKVAQRAFNDAILELDQMDGDAYQDTTQIMQLIRDNLTLWHSEIANGPEDLEEVPEERAADDLEVDPDWDS
;
A
#
# COMPACT_ATOMS: atom_id res chain seq x y z
N ARG A 1 -10.63 47.24 7.54
CA ARG A 1 -11.10 46.28 8.57
C ARG A 1 -9.93 45.37 8.92
N ARG A 2 -9.69 45.09 10.20
CA ARG A 2 -8.49 44.41 10.71
C ARG A 2 -8.33 43.00 10.08
N PRO A 3 -7.09 42.54 9.83
CA PRO A 3 -6.81 41.27 9.15
C PRO A 3 -6.86 40.10 10.15
N THR A 4 -8.05 39.77 10.65
CA THR A 4 -8.19 38.69 11.65
C THR A 4 -9.21 37.60 11.30
N ASP A 5 -9.79 37.62 10.09
CA ASP A 5 -10.91 36.72 9.75
C ASP A 5 -10.87 36.08 8.34
N PHE A 6 -9.85 36.29 7.51
CA PHE A 6 -9.89 35.90 6.09
C PHE A 6 -8.85 34.84 5.69
N THR A 7 -9.29 33.88 4.87
CA THR A 7 -8.44 33.06 4.00
C THR A 7 -7.47 33.97 3.25
N THR A 8 -6.17 33.70 3.35
CA THR A 8 -5.15 34.53 2.68
C THR A 8 -5.22 34.33 1.16
N PRO A 9 -4.67 35.24 0.34
CA PRO A 9 -4.59 35.04 -1.10
C PRO A 9 -3.98 33.68 -1.50
N LEU A 10 -3.01 33.18 -0.73
CA LEU A 10 -2.41 31.86 -0.92
C LEU A 10 -3.41 30.73 -0.66
N HIS A 11 -4.23 30.83 0.39
CA HIS A 11 -5.29 29.83 0.65
C HIS A 11 -6.35 29.84 -0.46
N VAL A 12 -6.76 31.02 -0.94
CA VAL A 12 -7.74 31.12 -2.04
C VAL A 12 -7.18 30.51 -3.32
N LEU A 13 -5.90 30.73 -3.61
CA LEU A 13 -5.21 30.13 -4.73
C LEU A 13 -5.14 28.60 -4.58
N ALA A 14 -4.72 28.10 -3.42
CA ALA A 14 -4.65 26.68 -3.11
C ALA A 14 -6.00 25.96 -3.25
N GLN A 15 -7.11 26.66 -2.97
CA GLN A 15 -8.47 26.10 -3.09
C GLN A 15 -9.02 26.07 -4.51
N ARG A 16 -8.52 26.91 -5.41
CA ARG A 16 -9.18 27.16 -6.71
C ARG A 16 -8.32 26.88 -7.92
N CYS A 17 -7.01 26.73 -7.71
CA CYS A 17 -6.06 26.51 -8.78
C CYS A 17 -5.63 25.04 -8.75
N GLU A 18 -6.04 24.29 -9.77
CA GLU A 18 -5.59 22.91 -9.99
C GLU A 18 -4.17 22.86 -10.57
N SER A 19 -3.94 23.69 -11.59
CA SER A 19 -2.66 23.81 -12.28
C SER A 19 -2.26 25.29 -12.36
N PRO A 20 -1.16 25.70 -11.70
CA PRO A 20 -0.74 27.09 -11.66
C PRO A 20 -0.06 27.51 -12.96
N SER A 21 -0.57 28.55 -13.62
CA SER A 21 0.09 29.17 -14.76
C SER A 21 1.34 29.95 -14.34
N GLU A 22 2.19 30.31 -15.30
CA GLU A 22 3.39 31.15 -15.04
C GLU A 22 3.03 32.48 -14.35
N GLU A 23 1.84 33.04 -14.65
CA GLU A 23 1.32 34.24 -14.00
C GLU A 23 1.01 34.00 -12.52
N VAL A 24 0.42 32.84 -12.18
CA VAL A 24 0.14 32.42 -10.81
C VAL A 24 1.45 32.26 -10.04
N TRP A 25 2.45 31.58 -10.65
CA TRP A 25 3.81 31.47 -10.10
C TRP A 25 4.44 32.83 -9.81
N ARG A 26 4.30 33.77 -10.76
CA ARG A 26 4.82 35.13 -10.60
C ARG A 26 4.10 35.85 -9.47
N LEU A 27 2.78 35.75 -9.38
CA LEU A 27 1.98 36.37 -8.32
C LEU A 27 2.41 35.87 -6.94
N VAL A 28 2.52 34.56 -6.74
CA VAL A 28 2.93 33.99 -5.44
C VAL A 28 4.34 34.47 -5.07
N ARG A 29 5.28 34.47 -6.02
CA ARG A 29 6.64 35.01 -5.78
C ARG A 29 6.63 36.49 -5.39
N HIS A 30 5.77 37.31 -5.99
CA HIS A 30 5.62 38.72 -5.59
C HIS A 30 5.00 38.86 -4.20
N LEU A 31 4.01 38.04 -3.85
CA LEU A 31 3.42 38.04 -2.51
C LEU A 31 4.46 37.66 -1.45
N MET A 32 5.29 36.65 -1.71
CA MET A 32 6.41 36.27 -0.83
C MET A 32 7.46 37.38 -0.73
N ALA A 33 7.83 38.01 -1.85
CA ALA A 33 8.76 39.15 -1.85
C ALA A 33 8.23 40.37 -1.09
N ALA A 34 6.90 40.52 -1.02
CA ALA A 34 6.22 41.51 -0.20
C ALA A 34 6.14 41.13 1.30
N GLY A 35 6.75 40.02 1.71
CA GLY A 35 6.80 39.56 3.10
C GLY A 35 5.65 38.64 3.52
N MET A 36 4.85 38.12 2.59
CA MET A 36 3.83 37.12 2.93
C MET A 36 4.49 35.80 3.28
N ASP A 37 4.20 35.28 4.48
CA ASP A 37 4.65 33.96 4.89
C ASP A 37 3.94 32.87 4.06
N ILE A 38 4.71 32.05 3.37
CA ILE A 38 4.23 30.91 2.58
C ILE A 38 3.62 29.81 3.47
N ASN A 39 3.99 29.79 4.75
CA ASN A 39 3.49 28.88 5.78
C ASN A 39 2.34 29.47 6.60
N ILE A 40 1.78 30.60 6.14
CA ILE A 40 0.68 31.25 6.83
C ILE A 40 -0.49 30.28 7.02
N ARG A 41 -1.04 30.27 8.24
CA ARG A 41 -2.22 29.48 8.56
C ARG A 41 -3.46 30.36 8.55
N ASN A 42 -4.59 29.76 8.18
CA ASN A 42 -5.88 30.43 8.30
C ASN A 42 -6.40 30.39 9.75
N ARG A 43 -7.60 30.93 9.98
CA ARG A 43 -8.25 30.95 11.31
C ARG A 43 -8.53 29.56 11.90
N ALA A 44 -8.75 28.55 11.05
CA ALA A 44 -8.92 27.16 11.47
C ALA A 44 -7.57 26.46 11.70
N ASN A 45 -6.47 27.21 11.75
CA ASN A 45 -5.11 26.71 11.90
C ASN A 45 -4.67 25.78 10.75
N LEU A 46 -5.33 25.88 9.59
CA LEU A 46 -5.02 25.06 8.42
C LEU A 46 -3.89 25.72 7.62
N PRO A 47 -2.84 24.96 7.22
CA PRO A 47 -1.80 25.47 6.33
C PRO A 47 -2.31 25.58 4.89
N VAL A 48 -1.64 26.38 4.06
CA VAL A 48 -1.99 26.57 2.64
C VAL A 48 -2.09 25.24 1.88
N LEU A 49 -1.12 24.34 2.09
CA LEU A 49 -1.05 23.02 1.44
C LEU A 49 -2.21 22.07 1.80
N PHE A 50 -2.94 22.34 2.89
CA PHE A 50 -4.08 21.51 3.26
C PHE A 50 -5.13 21.46 2.13
N TYR A 51 -5.45 22.62 1.54
CA TYR A 51 -6.48 22.72 0.51
C TYR A 51 -6.08 22.08 -0.82
N THR A 52 -4.80 22.13 -1.19
CA THR A 52 -4.32 21.41 -2.37
C THR A 52 -4.38 19.89 -2.17
N SER A 53 -4.20 19.43 -0.91
CA SER A 53 -4.29 18.01 -0.55
C SER A 53 -5.73 17.49 -0.66
N LEU A 54 -6.73 18.28 -0.24
CA LEU A 54 -8.15 17.92 -0.35
C LEU A 54 -8.61 17.70 -1.79
N HIS A 55 -8.13 18.55 -2.71
CA HIS A 55 -8.60 18.54 -4.08
C HIS A 55 -7.67 17.79 -5.03
N SER A 56 -6.61 17.16 -4.52
CA SER A 56 -5.60 16.46 -5.32
C SER A 56 -4.98 17.34 -6.42
N TYR A 57 -4.83 18.64 -6.14
CA TYR A 57 -4.26 19.64 -7.07
C TYR A 57 -2.73 19.54 -7.08
N ALA A 58 -2.22 18.47 -7.71
CA ALA A 58 -0.80 18.13 -7.71
C ALA A 58 0.10 19.28 -8.20
N GLY A 59 -0.27 19.97 -9.28
CA GLY A 59 0.52 21.09 -9.82
C GLY A 59 0.65 22.25 -8.84
N THR A 60 -0.45 22.62 -8.18
CA THR A 60 -0.44 23.70 -7.18
C THR A 60 0.28 23.28 -5.90
N GLN A 61 0.14 22.02 -5.50
CA GLN A 61 0.87 21.45 -4.37
C GLN A 61 2.39 21.50 -4.60
N ASP A 62 2.85 21.04 -5.77
CA ASP A 62 4.27 21.04 -6.14
C ASP A 62 4.83 22.45 -6.19
N MET A 63 4.06 23.43 -6.72
CA MET A 63 4.45 24.83 -6.68
C MET A 63 4.68 25.31 -5.23
N PHE A 64 3.73 25.06 -4.32
CA PHE A 64 3.87 25.50 -2.93
C PHE A 64 5.05 24.83 -2.21
N LEU A 65 5.28 23.54 -2.47
CA LEU A 65 6.43 22.80 -1.93
C LEU A 65 7.76 23.35 -2.47
N GLN A 66 7.86 23.62 -3.78
CA GLN A 66 9.05 24.23 -4.40
C GLN A 66 9.33 25.64 -3.86
N LEU A 67 8.28 26.37 -3.46
CA LEU A 67 8.40 27.68 -2.83
C LEU A 67 8.70 27.61 -1.32
N GLY A 68 8.95 26.42 -0.77
CA GLY A 68 9.36 26.23 0.62
C GLY A 68 8.21 26.20 1.63
N CYS A 69 6.97 25.93 1.19
CA CYS A 69 5.87 25.64 2.10
C CYS A 69 6.15 24.32 2.83
N LYS A 70 6.05 24.35 4.17
CA LYS A 70 6.30 23.22 5.06
C LYS A 70 5.04 22.39 5.22
N LEU A 71 5.21 21.07 5.18
CA LEU A 71 4.14 20.13 5.50
C LEU A 71 3.99 20.03 7.01
N ASP A 72 2.75 20.11 7.47
CA ASP A 72 2.37 19.78 8.85
C ASP A 72 1.89 18.33 8.88
N PHE A 73 2.82 17.41 9.13
CA PHE A 73 2.52 15.98 9.14
C PHE A 73 1.48 15.61 10.20
N GLN A 74 1.52 16.25 11.37
CA GLN A 74 0.54 15.97 12.43
C GLN A 74 -0.87 16.34 11.98
N HIS A 75 -1.01 17.50 11.32
CA HIS A 75 -2.30 17.93 10.82
C HIS A 75 -2.83 17.01 9.69
N LEU A 76 -1.95 16.57 8.79
CA LEU A 76 -2.31 15.59 7.76
C LEU A 76 -2.73 14.24 8.36
N THR A 77 -2.05 13.79 9.42
CA THR A 77 -2.40 12.57 10.16
C THR A 77 -3.76 12.69 10.85
N THR A 78 -4.04 13.81 11.53
CA THR A 78 -5.37 14.06 12.11
C THR A 78 -6.46 14.06 11.04
N TYR A 79 -6.22 14.75 9.92
CA TYR A 79 -7.17 14.77 8.81
C TYR A 79 -7.42 13.38 8.21
N ALA A 80 -6.38 12.57 8.05
CA ALA A 80 -6.51 11.19 7.59
C ALA A 80 -7.33 10.33 8.56
N THR A 81 -7.17 10.54 9.87
CA THR A 81 -7.96 9.86 10.91
C THR A 81 -9.44 10.24 10.81
N ASP A 82 -9.75 11.53 10.61
CA ASP A 82 -11.13 11.99 10.41
C ASP A 82 -11.74 11.42 9.11
N CYS A 83 -10.93 11.29 8.06
CA CYS A 83 -11.34 10.67 6.81
C CYS A 83 -11.62 9.18 6.96
N GLU A 84 -10.79 8.45 7.71
CA GLU A 84 -11.01 7.04 8.03
C GLU A 84 -12.34 6.84 8.74
N ALA A 85 -12.61 7.62 9.79
CA ALA A 85 -13.88 7.58 10.53
C ALA A 85 -15.11 7.91 9.68
N SER A 86 -14.92 8.59 8.54
CA SER A 86 -15.96 8.96 7.59
C SER A 86 -15.94 8.14 6.29
N GLU A 87 -15.09 7.10 6.22
CA GLU A 87 -14.87 6.26 5.03
C GLU A 87 -14.47 7.04 3.75
N ARG A 88 -13.86 8.22 3.92
CA ARG A 88 -13.38 9.09 2.83
C ARG A 88 -11.96 8.72 2.39
N TYR A 89 -11.78 7.49 1.93
CA TYR A 89 -10.45 6.94 1.62
C TYR A 89 -9.70 7.68 0.50
N THR A 90 -10.39 8.37 -0.40
CA THR A 90 -9.76 9.20 -1.45
C THR A 90 -9.00 10.36 -0.84
N ASP A 91 -9.62 11.06 0.10
CA ASP A 91 -9.01 12.20 0.76
C ASP A 91 -7.95 11.75 1.78
N MET A 92 -8.22 10.64 2.47
CA MET A 92 -7.26 9.98 3.35
C MET A 92 -5.96 9.64 2.62
N PHE A 93 -6.07 9.03 1.42
CA PHE A 93 -4.91 8.66 0.61
C PHE A 93 -4.15 9.89 0.12
N ALA A 94 -4.86 10.93 -0.33
CA ALA A 94 -4.23 12.18 -0.78
C ALA A 94 -3.38 12.81 0.33
N ALA A 95 -3.88 12.85 1.57
CA ALA A 95 -3.13 13.36 2.72
C ALA A 95 -1.95 12.45 3.11
N MET A 96 -2.20 11.14 3.24
CA MET A 96 -1.17 10.18 3.66
C MET A 96 -0.08 9.98 2.62
N LYS A 97 -0.38 10.18 1.33
CA LYS A 97 0.63 10.25 0.26
C LYS A 97 1.68 11.33 0.54
N LEU A 98 1.29 12.50 1.01
CA LEU A 98 2.24 13.57 1.34
C LEU A 98 3.10 13.22 2.54
N VAL A 99 2.50 12.61 3.56
CA VAL A 99 3.24 12.11 4.72
C VAL A 99 4.27 11.08 4.25
N ALA A 100 3.86 10.08 3.47
CA ALA A 100 4.75 9.04 2.95
C ALA A 100 5.88 9.59 2.06
N MET A 101 5.57 10.57 1.20
CA MET A 101 6.56 11.14 0.28
C MET A 101 7.60 12.03 0.99
N TYR A 102 7.20 12.79 2.02
CA TYR A 102 8.05 13.85 2.56
C TYR A 102 8.46 13.68 4.02
N CYS A 103 7.81 12.79 4.78
CA CYS A 103 8.22 12.46 6.14
C CYS A 103 9.37 11.45 6.09
N GLU A 104 10.55 11.83 6.59
CA GLU A 104 11.72 10.94 6.63
C GLU A 104 11.46 9.73 7.54
N GLU A 105 10.87 9.96 8.72
CA GLU A 105 10.54 8.94 9.70
C GLU A 105 9.06 8.99 10.05
N MET A 106 8.28 8.12 9.41
CA MET A 106 6.87 7.96 9.73
C MET A 106 6.71 7.28 11.09
N SER A 107 5.77 7.73 11.92
CA SER A 107 5.30 7.01 13.11
C SER A 107 4.50 5.76 12.74
N GLU A 108 4.29 4.86 13.69
CA GLU A 108 3.47 3.65 13.50
C GLU A 108 2.06 3.98 13.00
N ASP A 109 1.39 4.94 13.64
CA ASP A 109 0.07 5.44 13.22
C ASP A 109 0.07 5.92 11.77
N GLN A 110 1.10 6.68 11.37
CA GLN A 110 1.23 7.16 9.99
C GLN A 110 1.45 6.03 8.99
N ARG A 111 2.24 5.01 9.33
CA ARG A 111 2.46 3.84 8.49
C ARG A 111 1.16 3.06 8.32
N ASN A 112 0.43 2.84 9.40
CA ASN A 112 -0.86 2.16 9.39
C ASN A 112 -1.90 2.93 8.57
N LEU A 113 -2.08 4.22 8.81
CA LEU A 113 -3.02 5.07 8.06
C LEU A 113 -2.70 5.10 6.56
N PHE A 114 -1.43 5.17 6.17
CA PHE A 114 -1.04 5.10 4.77
C PHE A 114 -1.43 3.75 4.14
N SER A 115 -1.19 2.64 4.84
CA SER A 115 -1.58 1.31 4.38
C SER A 115 -3.09 1.16 4.26
N VAL A 116 -3.85 1.56 5.27
CA VAL A 116 -5.32 1.53 5.29
C VAL A 116 -5.90 2.36 4.15
N ALA A 117 -5.41 3.60 3.96
CA ALA A 117 -5.87 4.48 2.89
C ALA A 117 -5.62 3.86 1.51
N SER A 118 -4.41 3.37 1.28
CA SER A 118 -3.98 2.81 0.00
C SER A 118 -4.72 1.50 -0.32
N LYS A 119 -4.92 0.64 0.67
CA LYS A 119 -5.66 -0.62 0.54
C LYS A 119 -7.12 -0.36 0.19
N ASN A 120 -7.80 0.51 0.94
CA ASN A 120 -9.22 0.79 0.72
C ASN A 120 -9.48 1.49 -0.61
N ARG A 121 -8.54 2.34 -1.07
CA ARG A 121 -8.62 2.94 -2.40
C ARG A 121 -8.56 1.91 -3.53
N ILE A 122 -7.59 0.99 -3.49
CA ILE A 122 -7.53 -0.11 -4.48
C ILE A 122 -8.76 -1.00 -4.35
N LYS A 123 -9.21 -1.31 -3.12
CA LYS A 123 -10.40 -2.13 -2.90
C LYS A 123 -11.64 -1.54 -3.57
N ALA A 124 -11.91 -0.24 -3.39
CA ALA A 124 -13.06 0.42 -4.01
C ALA A 124 -13.04 0.30 -5.55
N LEU A 125 -11.87 0.49 -6.18
CA LEU A 125 -11.73 0.35 -7.64
C LEU A 125 -11.89 -1.10 -8.10
N ARG A 126 -11.40 -2.07 -7.32
CA ARG A 126 -11.57 -3.50 -7.60
C ARG A 126 -13.03 -3.93 -7.50
N ASP A 127 -13.75 -3.45 -6.48
CA ASP A 127 -15.16 -3.74 -6.31
C ASP A 127 -15.97 -3.19 -7.50
N GLN A 128 -15.60 -2.01 -8.01
CA GLN A 128 -16.18 -1.46 -9.25
C GLN A 128 -15.88 -2.33 -10.47
N LEU A 129 -14.61 -2.73 -10.67
CA LEU A 129 -14.24 -3.63 -11.77
C LEU A 129 -14.98 -4.97 -11.70
N PHE A 130 -15.10 -5.53 -10.49
CA PHE A 130 -15.84 -6.78 -10.26
C PHE A 130 -17.31 -6.64 -10.67
N ILE A 131 -17.99 -5.56 -10.29
CA ILE A 131 -19.38 -5.31 -10.67
C ILE A 131 -19.54 -5.23 -12.20
N LEU A 132 -18.60 -4.59 -12.90
CA LEU A 132 -18.63 -4.53 -14.37
C LEU A 132 -18.46 -5.92 -15.00
N GLN A 133 -17.57 -6.74 -14.44
CA GLN A 133 -17.35 -8.11 -14.91
C GLN A 133 -18.55 -9.03 -14.63
N ASP A 134 -19.15 -8.93 -13.45
CA ASP A 134 -20.31 -9.72 -13.03
C ASP A 134 -21.54 -9.41 -13.90
N ASN A 135 -21.70 -8.14 -14.30
CA ASN A 135 -22.73 -7.73 -15.27
C ASN A 135 -22.40 -8.10 -16.72
N GLN A 136 -21.34 -8.88 -16.96
CA GLN A 136 -20.93 -9.36 -18.30
C GLN A 136 -20.73 -8.22 -19.31
N VAL A 137 -20.24 -7.07 -18.85
CA VAL A 137 -19.82 -5.99 -19.76
C VAL A 137 -18.78 -6.55 -20.74
N ASP A 138 -18.94 -6.24 -22.02
CA ASP A 138 -18.07 -6.75 -23.08
C ASP A 138 -16.62 -6.33 -22.81
N ALA A 139 -15.67 -7.26 -22.92
CA ALA A 139 -14.25 -7.00 -22.69
C ALA A 139 -13.67 -5.87 -23.59
N SER A 140 -14.32 -5.57 -24.71
CA SER A 140 -13.99 -4.47 -25.62
C SER A 140 -14.60 -3.13 -25.21
N ASP A 141 -15.50 -3.09 -24.22
CA ASP A 141 -16.11 -1.86 -23.73
C ASP A 141 -15.04 -0.96 -23.07
N PRO A 142 -14.93 0.32 -23.48
CA PRO A 142 -14.00 1.27 -22.89
C PRO A 142 -14.08 1.37 -21.36
N ILE A 143 -15.23 1.10 -20.75
CA ILE A 143 -15.41 1.20 -19.29
C ILE A 143 -14.58 0.17 -18.52
N LEU A 144 -14.42 -1.05 -19.04
CA LEU A 144 -13.59 -2.08 -18.41
C LEU A 144 -12.11 -1.74 -18.52
N TYR A 145 -11.69 -1.23 -19.67
CA TYR A 145 -10.33 -0.73 -19.85
C TYR A 145 -10.03 0.42 -18.88
N GLN A 146 -10.94 1.38 -18.77
CA GLN A 146 -10.78 2.51 -17.85
C GLN A 146 -10.67 2.04 -16.40
N ALA A 147 -11.55 1.13 -15.95
CA ALA A 147 -11.50 0.59 -14.59
C ALA A 147 -10.16 -0.10 -14.28
N ARG A 148 -9.62 -0.89 -15.22
CA ARG A 148 -8.30 -1.52 -15.07
C ARG A 148 -7.17 -0.49 -15.04
N GLU A 149 -7.21 0.50 -15.93
CA GLU A 149 -6.18 1.54 -16.00
C GLU A 149 -6.16 2.41 -14.74
N GLU A 150 -7.31 2.68 -14.11
CA GLU A 150 -7.40 3.38 -12.83
C GLU A 150 -6.74 2.59 -11.69
N ILE A 151 -7.01 1.27 -11.59
CA ILE A 151 -6.35 0.39 -10.61
C ILE A 151 -4.85 0.36 -10.84
N LYS A 152 -4.42 0.16 -12.08
CA LYS A 152 -3.01 0.14 -12.47
C LYS A 152 -2.31 1.44 -12.12
N THR A 153 -2.88 2.58 -12.49
CA THR A 153 -2.28 3.90 -12.26
C THR A 153 -2.07 4.13 -10.76
N LEU A 154 -3.09 3.87 -9.95
CA LEU A 154 -3.00 4.00 -8.49
C LEU A 154 -1.99 3.00 -7.90
N ALA A 155 -1.94 1.77 -8.39
CA ALA A 155 -1.01 0.76 -7.92
C ALA A 155 0.44 1.12 -8.24
N VAL A 156 0.72 1.62 -9.44
CA VAL A 156 2.06 2.08 -9.85
C VAL A 156 2.48 3.30 -9.03
N GLU A 157 1.59 4.28 -8.85
CA GLU A 157 1.84 5.46 -8.02
C GLU A 157 2.17 5.06 -6.57
N THR A 158 1.34 4.21 -5.97
CA THR A 158 1.55 3.74 -4.59
C THR A 158 2.83 2.91 -4.50
N GLY A 159 3.12 2.08 -5.50
CA GLY A 159 4.36 1.31 -5.58
C GLY A 159 5.61 2.18 -5.56
N HIS A 160 5.63 3.31 -6.29
CA HIS A 160 6.76 4.26 -6.26
C HIS A 160 6.92 4.94 -4.89
N ILE A 161 5.82 5.26 -4.21
CA ILE A 161 5.86 5.82 -2.86
C ILE A 161 6.42 4.78 -1.87
N VAL A 162 5.98 3.53 -1.99
CA VAL A 162 6.48 2.43 -1.16
C VAL A 162 7.96 2.18 -1.42
N ASP A 163 8.43 2.25 -2.66
CA ASP A 163 9.86 2.13 -2.99
C ASP A 163 10.72 3.19 -2.29
N LEU A 164 10.22 4.42 -2.24
CA LEU A 164 10.88 5.50 -1.51
C LEU A 164 10.96 5.19 0.00
N ILE A 165 9.88 4.67 0.58
CA ILE A 165 9.86 4.26 2.00
C ILE A 165 10.84 3.11 2.25
N VAL A 166 10.80 2.06 1.43
CA VAL A 166 11.72 0.91 1.53
C VAL A 166 13.17 1.38 1.44
N THR A 167 13.48 2.29 0.51
CA THR A 167 14.83 2.87 0.39
C THR A 167 15.28 3.56 1.68
N ARG A 168 14.39 4.31 2.34
CA ARG A 168 14.70 4.95 3.64
C ARG A 168 14.90 3.92 4.76
N ILE A 169 14.07 2.88 4.80
CA ILE A 169 14.17 1.81 5.79
C ILE A 169 15.48 1.04 5.63
N ASP A 170 15.84 0.65 4.41
CA ASP A 170 17.09 -0.06 4.14
C ASP A 170 18.32 0.80 4.45
N ALA A 171 18.26 2.12 4.16
CA ALA A 171 19.33 3.04 4.48
C ALA A 171 19.52 3.24 6.00
N ARG A 172 18.42 3.24 6.77
CA ARG A 172 18.47 3.35 8.23
C ARG A 172 18.93 2.05 8.89
N GLY A 173 18.52 0.90 8.36
CA GLY A 173 18.73 -0.41 8.97
C GLY A 173 18.04 -0.56 10.33
N GLY A 174 18.41 -1.61 11.06
CA GLY A 174 17.91 -1.90 12.40
C GLY A 174 17.71 -3.39 12.65
N GLU A 175 17.98 -3.82 13.89
CA GLU A 175 17.85 -5.21 14.33
C GLU A 175 16.76 -5.40 15.40
N THR A 176 16.13 -4.31 15.85
CA THR A 176 14.96 -4.36 16.74
C THR A 176 13.77 -5.00 16.04
N LEU A 177 12.91 -5.72 16.78
CA LEU A 177 11.72 -6.36 16.21
C LEU A 177 10.81 -5.37 15.48
N GLU A 178 10.70 -4.13 15.96
CA GLU A 178 9.92 -3.07 15.33
C GLU A 178 10.49 -2.66 13.97
N ALA A 179 11.80 -2.44 13.88
CA ALA A 179 12.47 -2.12 12.62
C ALA A 179 12.37 -3.27 11.60
N LEU A 180 12.50 -4.51 12.07
CA LEU A 180 12.30 -5.71 11.25
C LEU A 180 10.85 -5.82 10.77
N ALA A 181 9.88 -5.55 11.65
CA ALA A 181 8.46 -5.56 11.32
C ALA A 181 8.13 -4.49 10.27
N ASP A 182 8.65 -3.27 10.42
CA ASP A 182 8.50 -2.20 9.43
C ASP A 182 9.09 -2.60 8.07
N LYS A 183 10.27 -3.22 8.07
CA LYS A 183 10.90 -3.72 6.84
C LYS A 183 10.01 -4.77 6.16
N ALA A 184 9.61 -5.81 6.87
CA ALA A 184 8.74 -6.85 6.32
C ALA A 184 7.41 -6.27 5.80
N PHE A 185 6.81 -5.36 6.56
CA PHE A 185 5.56 -4.69 6.22
C PHE A 185 5.63 -3.94 4.89
N PHE A 186 6.66 -3.11 4.68
CA PHE A 186 6.77 -2.35 3.44
C PHE A 186 7.28 -3.16 2.25
N TYR A 187 8.09 -4.21 2.47
CA TYR A 187 8.43 -5.14 1.39
C TYR A 187 7.21 -5.94 0.92
N LYS A 188 6.36 -6.39 1.84
CA LYS A 188 5.06 -6.98 1.50
C LYS A 188 4.21 -5.98 0.71
N MET A 189 4.10 -4.75 1.20
CA MET A 189 3.33 -3.69 0.53
C MET A 189 3.86 -3.44 -0.89
N LYS A 190 5.19 -3.41 -1.07
CA LYS A 190 5.85 -3.28 -2.37
C LYS A 190 5.46 -4.43 -3.31
N ALA A 191 5.50 -5.67 -2.83
CA ALA A 191 5.07 -6.84 -3.61
C ALA A 191 3.60 -6.74 -4.02
N ASP A 192 2.72 -6.36 -3.10
CA ASP A 192 1.29 -6.16 -3.35
C ASP A 192 1.06 -5.16 -4.48
N TYR A 193 1.61 -3.95 -4.39
CA TYR A 193 1.35 -2.90 -5.38
C TYR A 193 2.00 -3.17 -6.74
N ARG A 194 3.17 -3.84 -6.78
CA ARG A 194 3.75 -4.32 -8.04
C ARG A 194 2.86 -5.38 -8.70
N ARG A 195 2.33 -6.33 -7.91
CA ARG A 195 1.34 -7.31 -8.36
C ARG A 195 0.09 -6.64 -8.95
N TRP A 196 -0.50 -5.68 -8.23
CA TRP A 196 -1.68 -4.94 -8.70
C TRP A 196 -1.40 -4.17 -10.00
N GLY A 197 -0.23 -3.53 -10.11
CA GLY A 197 0.16 -2.80 -11.31
C GLY A 197 0.23 -3.70 -12.55
N PHE A 198 0.90 -4.85 -12.46
CA PHE A 198 1.10 -5.72 -13.62
C PHE A 198 -0.18 -6.50 -14.00
N LEU A 199 -0.93 -7.02 -13.04
CA LEU A 199 -2.19 -7.74 -13.31
C LEU A 199 -3.25 -6.87 -13.99
N ASN A 200 -3.17 -5.55 -13.83
CA ASN A 200 -4.07 -4.60 -14.49
C ASN A 200 -3.44 -3.94 -15.72
N SER A 201 -2.19 -4.27 -16.06
CA SER A 201 -1.52 -3.80 -17.28
C SER A 201 -1.67 -4.78 -18.45
N CYS A 202 -1.73 -6.08 -18.16
CA CYS A 202 -1.94 -7.12 -19.16
C CYS A 202 -2.53 -8.38 -18.52
N ASP A 203 -3.25 -9.18 -19.30
CA ASP A 203 -3.85 -10.43 -18.80
C ASP A 203 -2.80 -11.53 -18.56
N ASN A 204 -1.68 -11.49 -19.30
CA ASN A 204 -0.56 -12.41 -19.18
C ASN A 204 0.75 -11.65 -18.89
N PRO A 205 1.00 -11.29 -17.62
CA PRO A 205 2.25 -10.64 -17.22
C PRO A 205 3.48 -11.53 -17.48
N PRO A 206 4.61 -10.95 -17.93
CA PRO A 206 5.83 -11.70 -18.19
C PRO A 206 6.33 -12.49 -16.97
N PRO A 207 6.91 -13.69 -17.15
CA PRO A 207 7.47 -14.48 -16.05
C PRO A 207 8.47 -13.72 -15.18
N GLU A 208 9.27 -12.83 -15.76
CA GLU A 208 10.23 -11.99 -15.03
C GLU A 208 9.57 -11.04 -14.02
N GLN A 209 8.39 -10.51 -14.35
CA GLN A 209 7.62 -9.65 -13.44
C GLN A 209 7.02 -10.47 -12.29
N MET A 210 6.58 -11.69 -12.58
CA MET A 210 6.08 -12.62 -11.58
C MET A 210 7.19 -13.06 -10.62
N ASP A 211 8.36 -13.41 -11.14
CA ASP A 211 9.54 -13.75 -10.34
C ASP A 211 9.97 -12.58 -9.44
N MET A 212 9.98 -11.35 -9.97
CA MET A 212 10.26 -10.16 -9.17
C MET A 212 9.28 -10.01 -7.99
N VAL A 213 7.99 -10.16 -8.22
CA VAL A 213 6.97 -10.08 -7.16
C VAL A 213 7.18 -11.20 -6.13
N GLY A 214 7.47 -12.42 -6.58
CA GLY A 214 7.79 -13.55 -5.72
C GLY A 214 8.98 -13.26 -4.79
N LYS A 215 10.08 -12.73 -5.35
CA LYS A 215 11.28 -12.35 -4.59
C LYS A 215 10.99 -11.26 -3.55
N LEU A 216 10.12 -10.30 -3.85
CA LEU A 216 9.72 -9.26 -2.89
C LEU A 216 8.95 -9.84 -1.70
N TYR A 217 8.04 -10.78 -1.95
CA TYR A 217 7.36 -11.50 -0.87
C TYR A 217 8.34 -12.34 -0.05
N GLN A 218 9.22 -13.09 -0.71
CA GLN A 218 10.24 -13.89 -0.02
C GLN A 218 11.16 -13.02 0.84
N THR A 219 11.53 -11.83 0.35
CA THR A 219 12.30 -10.84 1.13
C THR A 219 11.53 -10.38 2.37
N ALA A 220 10.22 -10.17 2.28
CA ALA A 220 9.40 -9.82 3.45
C ALA A 220 9.30 -10.98 4.45
N ILE A 221 9.17 -12.22 3.95
CA ILE A 221 9.01 -13.44 4.77
C ILE A 221 10.33 -13.84 5.46
N SER A 222 11.47 -13.63 4.80
CA SER A 222 12.80 -14.00 5.33
C SER A 222 13.29 -13.08 6.45
N VAL A 223 12.63 -11.94 6.68
CA VAL A 223 12.91 -11.11 7.84
C VAL A 223 12.72 -11.91 9.14
N ALA A 224 13.66 -11.78 10.07
CA ALA A 224 13.73 -12.53 11.32
C ALA A 224 12.67 -12.11 12.36
N LEU A 225 11.39 -12.30 12.02
CA LEU A 225 10.23 -12.14 12.91
C LEU A 225 9.75 -13.49 13.46
N PRO A 226 9.13 -13.54 14.66
CA PRO A 226 8.47 -14.74 15.17
C PRO A 226 7.42 -15.29 14.20
N ALA A 227 7.16 -16.61 14.24
CA ALA A 227 6.16 -17.24 13.37
C ALA A 227 4.75 -16.69 13.64
N THR A 228 4.52 -16.25 14.87
CA THR A 228 3.28 -15.62 15.33
C THR A 228 3.15 -14.14 14.97
N SER A 229 4.13 -13.51 14.33
CA SER A 229 4.06 -12.09 13.97
C SER A 229 2.93 -11.85 12.93
N PRO A 230 1.97 -10.93 13.20
CA PRO A 230 0.92 -10.59 12.24
C PRO A 230 1.48 -10.14 10.88
N VAL A 231 2.61 -9.41 10.89
CA VAL A 231 3.27 -8.93 9.66
C VAL A 231 3.85 -10.08 8.84
N LYS A 232 4.53 -11.03 9.50
CA LYS A 232 5.07 -12.23 8.83
C LYS A 232 3.95 -13.10 8.27
N LEU A 233 2.94 -13.42 9.08
CA LEU A 233 1.79 -14.22 8.63
C LEU A 233 1.00 -13.54 7.52
N GLY A 234 0.79 -12.22 7.61
CA GLY A 234 0.14 -11.45 6.55
C GLY A 234 0.96 -11.42 5.25
N SER A 235 2.29 -11.46 5.33
CA SER A 235 3.17 -11.58 4.16
C SER A 235 3.06 -12.95 3.51
N ILE A 236 3.05 -14.02 4.32
CA ILE A 236 2.89 -15.40 3.85
C ILE A 236 1.50 -15.60 3.23
N LEU A 237 0.44 -15.09 3.86
CA LEU A 237 -0.92 -15.14 3.33
C LEU A 237 -0.99 -14.55 1.92
N ASN A 238 -0.46 -13.33 1.72
CA ASN A 238 -0.48 -12.69 0.40
C ASN A 238 0.39 -13.41 -0.62
N TYR A 239 1.54 -13.97 -0.19
CA TYR A 239 2.41 -14.77 -1.05
C TYR A 239 1.74 -16.07 -1.51
N THR A 240 1.05 -16.79 -0.62
CA THR A 240 0.36 -18.03 -0.97
C THR A 240 -0.79 -17.78 -1.95
N VAL A 241 -1.55 -16.70 -1.77
CA VAL A 241 -2.56 -16.24 -2.75
C VAL A 241 -1.90 -15.92 -4.10
N PHE A 242 -0.75 -15.22 -4.09
CA PHE A 242 0.00 -14.95 -5.32
C PHE A 242 0.45 -16.23 -6.04
N LEU A 243 0.98 -17.21 -5.31
CA LEU A 243 1.38 -18.50 -5.87
C LEU A 243 0.18 -19.26 -6.46
N TRP A 244 -0.95 -19.24 -5.77
CA TRP A 244 -2.18 -19.91 -6.19
C TRP A 244 -2.82 -19.27 -7.42
N GLU A 245 -3.08 -17.96 -7.34
CA GLU A 245 -3.89 -17.24 -8.33
C GLU A 245 -3.07 -16.79 -9.54
N ASN A 246 -1.80 -16.40 -9.34
CA ASN A 246 -1.05 -15.68 -10.37
C ASN A 246 0.07 -16.51 -11.01
N THR A 247 0.78 -17.36 -10.26
CA THR A 247 1.86 -18.20 -10.82
C THR A 247 1.45 -19.66 -11.06
N ARG A 248 0.25 -20.04 -10.61
CA ARG A 248 -0.32 -21.41 -10.72
C ARG A 248 0.52 -22.48 -10.01
N GLN A 249 1.39 -22.10 -9.08
CA GLN A 249 2.18 -23.02 -8.25
C GLN A 249 1.35 -23.49 -7.04
N ARG A 250 0.25 -24.19 -7.31
CA ARG A 250 -0.79 -24.53 -6.31
C ARG A 250 -0.27 -25.42 -5.17
N LYS A 251 0.52 -26.45 -5.48
CA LYS A 251 1.15 -27.33 -4.46
C LYS A 251 2.05 -26.54 -3.52
N LEU A 252 2.90 -25.67 -4.08
CA LEU A 252 3.78 -24.81 -3.29
C LEU A 252 2.97 -23.86 -2.41
N ALA A 253 1.92 -23.23 -2.94
CA ALA A 253 1.04 -22.35 -2.17
C ALA A 253 0.46 -23.05 -0.92
N MET A 254 -0.06 -24.27 -1.10
CA MET A 254 -0.60 -25.07 0.01
C MET A 254 0.47 -25.49 1.00
N LYS A 255 1.63 -25.96 0.52
CA LYS A 255 2.75 -26.35 1.38
C LYS A 255 3.22 -25.19 2.26
N VAL A 256 3.38 -24.01 1.67
CA VAL A 256 3.80 -22.78 2.37
C VAL A 256 2.73 -22.34 3.38
N ALA A 257 1.45 -22.32 2.99
CA ALA A 257 0.35 -21.95 3.88
C ALA A 257 0.22 -22.92 5.07
N GLN A 258 0.32 -24.22 4.83
CA GLN A 258 0.25 -25.24 5.88
C GLN A 258 1.42 -25.13 6.86
N ARG A 259 2.65 -24.92 6.35
CA ARG A 259 3.83 -24.72 7.19
C ARG A 259 3.66 -23.50 8.08
N ALA A 260 3.27 -22.35 7.51
CA ALA A 260 3.08 -21.12 8.27
C ALA A 260 2.00 -21.26 9.36
N PHE A 261 0.92 -21.97 9.05
CA PHE A 261 -0.14 -22.25 10.02
C PHE A 261 0.37 -23.14 11.18
N ASN A 262 1.12 -24.20 10.87
CA ASN A 262 1.67 -25.11 11.87
C ASN A 262 2.74 -24.42 12.73
N ASP A 263 3.66 -23.68 12.11
CA ASP A 263 4.73 -22.96 12.80
C ASP A 263 4.13 -21.91 13.78
N ALA A 264 3.08 -21.21 13.36
CA ALA A 264 2.36 -20.28 14.23
C ALA A 264 1.66 -20.96 15.41
N ILE A 265 1.04 -22.15 15.21
CA ILE A 265 0.40 -22.90 16.30
C ILE A 265 1.40 -23.24 17.42
N LEU A 266 2.63 -23.62 17.07
CA LEU A 266 3.64 -24.05 18.05
C LEU A 266 4.02 -22.94 19.03
N GLU A 267 3.91 -21.68 18.61
CA GLU A 267 4.27 -20.50 19.40
C GLU A 267 3.04 -19.74 19.93
N LEU A 268 1.83 -20.11 19.50
CA LEU A 268 0.60 -19.37 19.76
C LEU A 268 0.25 -19.29 21.26
N ASP A 269 0.51 -20.36 22.01
CA ASP A 269 0.22 -20.44 23.45
C ASP A 269 1.07 -19.48 24.31
N GLN A 270 2.10 -18.86 23.72
CA GLN A 270 3.01 -17.92 24.39
C GLN A 270 2.61 -16.44 24.18
N MET A 271 1.56 -16.19 23.40
CA MET A 271 1.10 -14.84 23.07
C MET A 271 0.03 -14.34 24.04
N ASP A 272 0.13 -13.07 24.44
CA ASP A 272 -0.88 -12.35 25.21
C ASP A 272 -1.25 -11.01 24.52
N GLY A 273 -2.47 -10.51 24.77
CA GLY A 273 -2.89 -9.15 24.38
C GLY A 273 -3.39 -8.97 22.94
N ASP A 274 -3.36 -7.74 22.44
CA ASP A 274 -3.98 -7.34 21.16
C ASP A 274 -3.33 -8.04 19.94
N ALA A 275 -2.03 -8.32 19.99
CA ALA A 275 -1.33 -9.05 18.93
C ALA A 275 -1.86 -10.48 18.72
N TYR A 276 -2.37 -11.12 19.78
CA TYR A 276 -2.99 -12.46 19.68
C TYR A 276 -4.25 -12.43 18.80
N GLN A 277 -5.07 -11.38 18.92
CA GLN A 277 -6.28 -11.23 18.14
C GLN A 277 -5.95 -11.08 16.64
N ASP A 278 -4.98 -10.23 16.31
CA ASP A 278 -4.56 -10.02 14.91
C ASP A 278 -3.96 -11.29 14.31
N THR A 279 -3.09 -11.97 15.06
CA THR A 279 -2.48 -13.24 14.63
C THR A 279 -3.53 -14.32 14.38
N THR A 280 -4.44 -14.54 15.32
CA THR A 280 -5.50 -15.56 15.16
C THR A 280 -6.46 -15.23 14.02
N GLN A 281 -6.75 -13.95 13.77
CA GLN A 281 -7.54 -13.52 12.62
C GLN A 281 -6.84 -13.84 11.29
N ILE A 282 -5.53 -13.63 11.18
CA ILE A 282 -4.77 -13.97 9.97
C ILE A 282 -4.65 -15.48 9.79
N MET A 283 -4.39 -16.22 10.88
CA MET A 283 -4.37 -17.70 10.85
C MET A 283 -5.71 -18.27 10.37
N GLN A 284 -6.82 -17.66 10.77
CA GLN A 284 -8.15 -18.03 10.29
C GLN A 284 -8.25 -17.90 8.77
N LEU A 285 -7.77 -16.79 8.20
CA LEU A 285 -7.77 -16.57 6.74
C LEU A 285 -6.89 -17.59 6.00
N ILE A 286 -5.74 -17.94 6.56
CA ILE A 286 -4.87 -19.00 5.99
C ILE A 286 -5.61 -20.34 5.98
N ARG A 287 -6.30 -20.69 7.09
CA ARG A 287 -7.10 -21.92 7.18
C ARG A 287 -8.28 -21.94 6.20
N ASP A 288 -8.95 -20.81 6.04
CA ASP A 288 -10.07 -20.66 5.10
C ASP A 288 -9.58 -20.87 3.66
N ASN A 289 -8.44 -20.27 3.28
CA ASN A 289 -7.80 -20.50 1.98
C ASN A 289 -7.43 -21.97 1.77
N LEU A 290 -6.78 -22.62 2.74
CA LEU A 290 -6.44 -24.05 2.65
C LEU A 290 -7.69 -24.91 2.42
N THR A 291 -8.77 -24.64 3.16
CA THR A 291 -10.04 -25.36 3.03
C THR A 291 -10.64 -25.19 1.64
N LEU A 292 -10.67 -23.94 1.14
CA LEU A 292 -11.13 -23.62 -0.20
C LEU A 292 -10.30 -24.36 -1.26
N TRP A 293 -8.97 -24.27 -1.19
CA TRP A 293 -8.04 -24.87 -2.16
C TRP A 293 -8.09 -26.40 -2.17
N HIS A 294 -8.25 -27.05 -1.01
CA HIS A 294 -8.50 -28.49 -0.93
C HIS A 294 -9.79 -28.87 -1.67
N SER A 295 -10.85 -28.08 -1.51
CA SER A 295 -12.12 -28.31 -2.21
C SER A 295 -12.01 -28.09 -3.72
N GLU A 296 -11.23 -27.09 -4.16
CA GLU A 296 -11.01 -26.82 -5.59
C GLU A 296 -10.21 -27.94 -6.27
N ILE A 297 -9.21 -28.51 -5.59
CA ILE A 297 -8.43 -29.65 -6.10
C ILE A 297 -9.29 -30.92 -6.14
N ALA A 298 -10.10 -31.17 -5.10
CA ALA A 298 -10.95 -32.35 -5.03
C ALA A 298 -12.08 -32.34 -6.08
N ASN A 299 -12.57 -31.16 -6.47
CA ASN A 299 -13.68 -30.98 -7.40
C ASN A 299 -13.23 -30.52 -8.81
N GLY A 300 -11.95 -30.25 -9.02
CA GLY A 300 -11.40 -29.76 -10.28
C GLY A 300 -11.03 -30.89 -11.26
N PRO A 301 -10.97 -30.62 -12.58
CA PRO A 301 -10.46 -31.58 -13.55
C PRO A 301 -8.99 -31.96 -13.23
N GLU A 302 -8.59 -33.22 -13.48
CA GLU A 302 -7.24 -33.76 -13.20
C GLU A 302 -6.09 -32.98 -13.87
N ASP A 303 -6.38 -32.15 -14.88
CA ASP A 303 -5.43 -31.37 -15.67
C ASP A 303 -5.37 -29.88 -15.25
N LEU A 304 -5.16 -29.62 -13.96
CA LEU A 304 -4.71 -28.29 -13.54
C LEU A 304 -3.26 -28.11 -13.99
N GLU A 305 -3.03 -27.55 -15.19
CA GLU A 305 -1.69 -27.25 -15.72
C GLU A 305 -0.80 -26.60 -14.63
N GLU A 306 0.19 -27.36 -14.17
CA GLU A 306 1.20 -26.92 -13.22
C GLU A 306 2.40 -26.38 -13.98
N VAL A 307 2.89 -25.21 -13.58
CA VAL A 307 4.21 -24.74 -14.02
C VAL A 307 5.26 -25.55 -13.23
N PRO A 308 6.21 -26.23 -13.89
CA PRO A 308 7.25 -27.00 -13.21
C PRO A 308 8.02 -26.13 -12.20
N GLU A 309 8.31 -26.69 -11.02
CA GLU A 309 9.11 -26.03 -9.98
C GLU A 309 10.54 -25.76 -10.47
N GLU A 310 10.83 -24.54 -10.92
CA GLU A 310 12.21 -24.05 -11.01
C GLU A 310 12.58 -23.30 -9.72
N ARG A 311 13.30 -24.00 -8.83
CA ARG A 311 14.30 -23.47 -7.88
C ARG A 311 13.96 -22.27 -6.97
N ALA A 312 12.70 -21.93 -6.72
CA ALA A 312 12.35 -20.88 -5.75
C ALA A 312 12.27 -21.36 -4.29
N ALA A 313 12.35 -22.68 -4.05
CA ALA A 313 12.18 -23.28 -2.71
C ALA A 313 13.47 -23.39 -1.89
N ASP A 314 14.65 -23.24 -2.50
CA ASP A 314 15.94 -23.42 -1.82
C ASP A 314 16.47 -22.14 -1.13
N ASP A 315 15.89 -20.96 -1.41
CA ASP A 315 16.36 -19.67 -0.88
C ASP A 315 15.62 -19.19 0.39
N LEU A 316 14.56 -19.89 0.80
CA LEU A 316 14.16 -19.88 2.21
C LEU A 316 15.05 -20.94 2.84
N GLU A 317 16.06 -20.61 3.66
CA GLU A 317 16.93 -21.59 4.32
C GLU A 317 16.08 -22.73 4.93
N VAL A 318 15.94 -23.80 4.17
CA VAL A 318 15.42 -25.08 4.58
C VAL A 318 16.67 -25.87 4.89
N ASP A 319 16.87 -26.14 6.17
CA ASP A 319 17.89 -27.06 6.65
C ASP A 319 17.86 -28.34 5.78
N PRO A 320 18.95 -28.69 5.07
CA PRO A 320 18.94 -29.75 4.07
C PRO A 320 18.86 -31.18 4.62
N ASP A 321 18.90 -31.39 5.94
CA ASP A 321 18.90 -32.73 6.54
C ASP A 321 17.51 -33.13 7.05
N TRP A 322 16.67 -33.69 6.18
CA TRP A 322 15.41 -34.33 6.58
C TRP A 322 15.19 -35.75 6.01
N ASP A 323 16.13 -36.29 5.22
CA ASP A 323 16.02 -37.67 4.72
C ASP A 323 16.78 -38.70 5.57
N SER A 324 16.68 -38.58 6.91
CA SER A 324 17.12 -39.61 7.86
C SER A 324 16.31 -39.65 9.15
#